data_AF-A0A7C0XYM8-F1
#
_entry.id   AF-A0A7C0XYM8-F1
#
_cell.length_a   1.000
_cell.length_b   1.000
_cell.length_c   1.000
_cell.angle_alpha   90.00
_cell.angle_beta   90.00
_cell.angle_gamma   90.00
#
_symmetry.space_group_name_H-M   'P 1'
#
loop_
_entity.id
_entity.type
_entity.pdbx_description
1 polymer ?
#
loop_
_entity_poly.entity_id
_entity_poly.type
_entity_poly.pdbx_seq_one_letter_code
_entity_poly.pdbx_strand_id
1 'polypeptide(L)'
;MDFLLLATNLALLTYIIGVIVLALPIPYKGIRKWGILLIVDALSAMVLISIYGALLYMGDFILNLLGYSWDSFFSWLIVRTGALIAVFGGLSYVSSILRNVHYFLVTSPLNLAITYVSLALSALKLIYFLSVVIYSLREKLMLLGLILYSIPFRIGKGVGAFLIAASIIMYVGFPLLPAFIAFLNTNVRTPSLGFTTVTLHVIDSAYNSVPYPIVLMYKEESDEPAARILGDFRGKVMIGDGKDVIPENTTLIINVEFMGYVYVPSPSRIYTKELSGVSDIKLVIENLIYANGLSIIFDRENVYVRLESYHGDIVNASVIVLGSDGSLTLVRYSYVDIAFIIVDGNEAFCSWYDIKWYDLTLKECRL
;
A
#
# COMPACT_ATOMS: atom_id res chain seq x y z
N MET A 1 -7.09 50.81 1.17
CA MET A 1 -7.54 51.32 -0.15
C MET A 1 -6.36 51.66 -1.05
N ASP A 2 -5.26 52.17 -0.51
CA ASP A 2 -4.09 52.62 -1.29
C ASP A 2 -3.43 51.52 -2.14
N PHE A 3 -3.39 50.27 -1.67
CA PHE A 3 -2.77 49.16 -2.40
C PHE A 3 -3.53 48.73 -3.65
N LEU A 4 -4.87 48.83 -3.65
CA LEU A 4 -5.68 48.53 -4.83
C LEU A 4 -5.52 49.64 -5.87
N LEU A 5 -5.51 50.90 -5.42
CA LEU A 5 -5.23 52.07 -6.26
C LEU A 5 -3.83 52.00 -6.87
N LEU A 6 -2.85 51.53 -6.09
CA LEU A 6 -1.50 51.28 -6.59
C LEU A 6 -1.52 50.21 -7.70
N ALA A 7 -2.20 49.08 -7.47
CA ALA A 7 -2.33 48.02 -8.47
C ALA A 7 -3.00 48.50 -9.77
N THR A 8 -4.03 49.37 -9.68
CA THR A 8 -4.66 49.97 -10.86
C THR A 8 -3.73 50.91 -11.60
N ASN A 9 -2.96 51.74 -10.88
CA ASN A 9 -2.01 52.67 -11.49
C ASN A 9 -0.87 51.92 -12.21
N LEU A 10 -0.37 50.83 -11.63
CA LEU A 10 0.63 49.99 -12.29
C LEU A 10 0.07 49.27 -13.54
N ALA A 11 -1.17 48.78 -13.48
CA ALA A 11 -1.81 48.17 -14.64
C ALA A 11 -2.00 49.19 -15.77
N LEU A 12 -2.44 50.40 -15.44
CA LEU A 12 -2.61 51.50 -16.40
C LEU A 12 -1.26 51.96 -16.98
N LEU A 13 -0.21 52.03 -16.17
CA LEU A 13 1.15 52.28 -16.64
C LEU A 13 1.60 51.21 -17.65
N THR A 14 1.34 49.94 -17.35
CA THR A 14 1.68 48.81 -18.23
C THR A 14 0.93 48.90 -19.57
N TYR A 15 -0.35 49.29 -19.53
CA TYR A 15 -1.16 49.53 -20.73
C TYR A 15 -0.57 50.66 -21.58
N ILE A 16 -0.25 51.81 -20.97
CA ILE A 16 0.32 52.96 -21.67
C ILE A 16 1.66 52.60 -22.32
N ILE A 17 2.55 51.91 -21.59
CA ILE A 17 3.82 51.43 -22.16
C ILE A 17 3.55 50.53 -23.36
N GLY A 18 2.59 49.60 -23.27
CA GLY A 18 2.21 48.73 -24.38
C GLY A 18 1.72 49.49 -25.61
N VAL A 19 0.88 50.51 -25.43
CA VAL A 19 0.39 51.38 -26.52
C VAL A 19 1.51 52.18 -27.16
N ILE A 20 2.41 52.77 -26.36
CA ILE A 20 3.57 53.53 -26.86
C ILE A 20 4.49 52.62 -27.69
N VAL A 21 4.77 51.40 -27.21
CA VAL A 21 5.57 50.41 -27.94
C VAL A 21 4.95 50.05 -29.29
N LEU A 22 3.62 50.05 -29.38
CA LEU A 22 2.89 49.72 -30.61
C LEU A 22 2.79 50.92 -31.57
N ALA A 23 2.73 52.13 -31.03
CA ALA A 23 2.68 53.38 -31.79
C ALA A 23 4.05 53.78 -32.39
N LEU A 24 5.15 53.29 -31.82
CA LEU A 24 6.49 53.52 -32.34
C LEU A 24 6.66 52.92 -33.75
N PRO A 25 7.20 53.68 -34.73
CA PRO A 25 7.42 53.22 -36.09
C PRO A 25 8.68 52.32 -36.18
N ILE A 26 8.74 51.26 -35.38
CA ILE A 26 9.88 50.33 -35.32
C ILE A 26 9.55 49.09 -36.17
N PRO A 27 10.32 48.77 -37.23
CA PRO A 27 10.04 47.65 -38.14
C PRO A 27 10.41 46.27 -37.58
N TYR A 28 10.44 46.09 -36.26
CA TYR A 28 10.82 44.83 -35.62
C TYR A 28 9.60 44.09 -35.04
N LYS A 29 9.29 42.92 -35.61
CA LYS A 29 8.13 42.09 -35.23
C LYS A 29 8.11 41.72 -33.74
N GLY A 30 9.28 41.54 -33.11
CA GLY A 30 9.38 41.17 -31.70
C GLY A 30 8.92 42.27 -30.75
N ILE A 31 9.27 43.54 -31.04
CA ILE A 31 8.89 44.70 -30.22
C ILE A 31 7.38 44.94 -30.33
N ARG A 32 6.82 44.80 -31.54
CA ARG A 32 5.36 44.91 -31.74
C ARG A 32 4.58 43.81 -31.00
N LYS A 33 5.08 42.57 -30.98
CA LYS A 33 4.50 41.49 -30.17
C LYS A 33 4.55 41.80 -28.68
N TRP A 34 5.65 42.39 -28.20
CA TRP A 34 5.80 42.83 -26.82
C TRP A 34 4.78 43.90 -26.43
N GLY A 35 4.54 44.90 -27.27
CA GLY A 35 3.50 45.92 -27.04
C GLY A 35 2.11 45.30 -26.89
N ILE A 36 1.74 44.37 -27.78
CA ILE A 36 0.46 43.63 -27.70
C ILE A 36 0.37 42.82 -26.40
N LEU A 37 1.45 42.13 -26.01
CA LEU A 37 1.48 41.34 -24.77
C LEU A 37 1.28 42.21 -23.53
N LEU A 38 1.93 43.37 -23.46
CA LEU A 38 1.78 44.31 -22.34
C LEU A 38 0.34 44.83 -22.23
N ILE A 39 -0.31 45.14 -23.35
CA ILE A 39 -1.72 45.56 -23.37
C ILE A 39 -2.63 44.44 -22.83
N VAL A 40 -2.44 43.20 -23.30
CA VAL A 40 -3.23 42.04 -22.84
C VAL A 40 -3.00 41.79 -21.35
N ASP A 41 -1.74 41.87 -20.89
CA ASP A 41 -1.40 41.67 -19.49
C ASP A 41 -2.05 42.75 -18.61
N ALA A 42 -2.00 44.02 -19.00
CA ALA A 42 -2.64 45.11 -18.29
C ALA A 42 -4.16 44.96 -18.20
N LEU A 43 -4.82 44.57 -19.30
CA LEU A 43 -6.25 44.28 -19.31
C LEU A 43 -6.60 43.12 -18.37
N SER A 44 -5.79 42.05 -18.37
CA SER A 44 -5.99 40.93 -17.45
C SER A 44 -5.87 41.34 -15.99
N ALA A 45 -4.91 42.23 -15.67
CA ALA A 45 -4.72 42.77 -14.33
C ALA A 45 -5.91 43.65 -13.90
N MET A 46 -6.40 44.52 -14.79
CA MET A 46 -7.58 45.35 -14.53
C MET A 46 -8.84 44.53 -14.26
N VAL A 47 -9.06 43.45 -15.02
CA VAL A 47 -10.18 42.53 -14.77
C VAL A 47 -10.03 41.89 -13.39
N LEU A 48 -8.84 41.35 -13.06
CA LEU A 48 -8.54 40.75 -11.76
C LEU A 48 -8.77 41.72 -10.59
N ILE A 49 -8.35 42.97 -10.74
CA ILE A 49 -8.58 44.03 -9.74
C ILE A 49 -10.07 44.30 -9.58
N SER A 50 -10.83 44.36 -10.68
CA SER A 50 -12.28 44.62 -10.66
C SER A 50 -13.06 43.51 -9.97
N ILE A 51 -12.62 42.26 -10.09
CA ILE A 51 -13.24 41.10 -9.44
C ILE A 51 -12.67 40.77 -8.05
N TYR A 52 -11.76 41.59 -7.51
CA TYR A 52 -11.10 41.34 -6.22
C TYR A 52 -12.09 41.02 -5.09
N GLY A 53 -13.14 41.84 -4.95
CA GLY A 53 -14.16 41.61 -3.93
C GLY A 53 -14.89 40.28 -4.12
N ALA A 54 -15.26 39.95 -5.35
CA ALA A 54 -15.92 38.68 -5.67
C ALA A 54 -15.03 37.47 -5.33
N LEU A 55 -13.73 37.55 -5.61
CA LEU A 55 -12.76 36.50 -5.29
C LEU A 55 -12.60 36.31 -3.76
N LEU A 56 -12.70 37.39 -2.97
CA LEU A 56 -12.76 37.28 -1.51
C LEU A 56 -14.06 36.64 -1.04
N TYR A 57 -15.22 37.00 -1.58
CA TYR A 57 -16.47 36.35 -1.17
C TYR A 57 -16.58 34.89 -1.64
N MET A 58 -15.90 34.53 -2.72
CA MET A 58 -15.95 33.17 -3.27
C MET A 58 -15.46 32.10 -2.28
N GLY A 59 -14.42 32.40 -1.49
CA GLY A 59 -13.92 31.46 -0.49
C GLY A 59 -14.96 31.15 0.59
N ASP A 60 -15.60 32.19 1.12
CA ASP A 60 -16.67 32.06 2.12
C ASP A 60 -17.90 31.38 1.53
N PHE A 61 -18.25 31.71 0.28
CA PHE A 61 -19.36 31.06 -0.42
C PHE A 61 -19.15 29.54 -0.55
N ILE A 62 -17.96 29.10 -0.98
CA ILE A 62 -17.65 27.67 -1.12
C ILE A 62 -17.72 26.96 0.24
N LEU A 63 -17.13 27.56 1.28
CA LEU A 63 -17.13 26.98 2.62
C LEU A 63 -18.55 26.86 3.19
N ASN A 64 -19.37 27.89 3.03
CA ASN A 64 -20.77 27.89 3.45
C ASN A 64 -21.61 26.85 2.68
N LEU A 65 -21.37 26.69 1.37
CA LEU A 65 -22.06 25.68 0.56
C LEU A 65 -21.73 24.25 1.03
N LEU A 66 -20.49 24.02 1.44
CA LEU A 66 -20.03 22.72 1.94
C LEU A 66 -20.33 22.51 3.43
N GLY A 67 -20.82 23.53 4.14
CA GLY A 67 -21.12 23.47 5.57
C GLY A 67 -19.88 23.48 6.48
N TYR A 68 -18.74 23.97 6.00
CA TYR A 68 -17.50 24.08 6.77
C TYR A 68 -17.21 25.53 7.17
N SER A 69 -16.55 25.72 8.31
CA SER A 69 -16.15 27.03 8.81
C SER A 69 -14.75 27.04 9.41
N TRP A 70 -14.11 28.20 9.46
CA TRP A 70 -12.81 28.36 10.09
C TRP A 70 -12.82 28.02 11.59
N ASP A 71 -13.90 28.35 12.29
CA ASP A 71 -14.05 28.02 13.71
C ASP A 71 -14.10 26.50 13.94
N SER A 72 -14.81 25.77 13.06
CA SER A 72 -14.82 24.30 13.09
C SER A 72 -13.44 23.69 12.85
N PHE A 73 -12.63 24.33 12.00
CA PHE A 73 -11.27 23.90 11.72
C PHE A 73 -10.31 24.17 12.90
N PHE A 74 -10.35 25.36 13.49
CA PHE A 74 -9.50 25.69 14.64
C PHE A 74 -9.85 24.85 15.87
N SER A 75 -11.14 24.62 16.13
CA SER A 75 -11.56 23.70 17.19
C SER A 75 -11.07 22.27 16.95
N TRP A 76 -11.15 21.77 15.72
CA TRP A 76 -10.59 20.46 15.35
C TRP A 76 -9.06 20.38 15.57
N LEU A 77 -8.31 21.44 15.22
CA LEU A 77 -6.86 21.49 15.48
C LEU A 77 -6.55 21.49 16.97
N ILE A 78 -7.28 22.26 17.78
CA ILE A 78 -7.10 22.36 19.23
C ILE A 78 -7.31 20.99 19.89
N VAL A 79 -8.42 20.30 19.55
CA VAL A 79 -8.75 18.98 20.11
C VAL A 79 -7.65 17.96 19.78
N ARG A 80 -7.17 17.92 18.53
CA ARG A 80 -6.10 16.99 18.12
C ARG A 80 -4.76 17.31 18.74
N THR A 81 -4.42 18.60 18.86
CA THR A 81 -3.20 19.03 19.54
C THR A 81 -3.24 18.62 21.01
N GLY A 82 -4.36 18.84 21.70
CA GLY A 82 -4.55 18.44 23.09
C GLY A 82 -4.40 16.93 23.28
N ALA A 83 -5.02 16.12 22.41
CA ALA A 83 -4.89 14.67 22.44
C ALA A 83 -3.43 14.21 22.26
N LEU A 84 -2.71 14.77 21.29
CA LEU A 84 -1.31 14.43 21.05
C LEU A 84 -0.39 14.87 22.20
N ILE A 85 -0.63 16.04 22.81
CA ILE A 85 0.11 16.49 23.99
C ILE A 85 -0.11 15.54 25.17
N ALA A 86 -1.35 15.10 25.40
CA ALA A 86 -1.66 14.14 26.47
C ALA A 86 -0.94 12.80 26.26
N VAL A 87 -0.95 12.27 25.03
CA VAL A 87 -0.23 11.04 24.67
C VAL A 87 1.28 11.22 24.81
N PHE A 88 1.83 12.33 24.32
CA PHE A 88 3.25 12.64 24.45
C PHE A 88 3.68 12.74 25.92
N GLY A 89 2.90 13.44 26.74
CA GLY A 89 3.14 13.57 28.18
C GLY A 89 3.08 12.23 28.90
N GLY A 90 2.06 11.41 28.58
CA GLY A 90 1.92 10.06 29.13
C GLY A 90 3.10 9.14 28.77
N LEU A 91 3.47 9.09 27.48
CA LEU A 91 4.61 8.31 27.01
C LEU A 91 5.93 8.78 27.63
N SER A 92 6.14 10.09 27.72
CA SER A 92 7.34 10.69 28.32
C SER A 92 7.44 10.39 29.81
N TYR A 93 6.32 10.43 30.54
CA TYR A 93 6.25 10.06 31.95
C TYR A 93 6.59 8.58 32.17
N VAL A 94 5.98 7.68 31.39
CA VAL A 94 6.26 6.24 31.43
C VAL A 94 7.72 5.95 31.09
N SER A 95 8.26 6.62 30.06
CA SER A 95 9.68 6.50 29.66
C SER A 95 10.62 6.93 30.78
N SER A 96 10.30 8.04 31.46
CA SER A 96 11.09 8.52 32.59
C SER A 96 11.11 7.53 33.77
N ILE A 97 9.99 6.85 34.05
CA ILE A 97 9.94 5.83 35.10
C ILE A 97 10.77 4.60 34.69
N LEU A 98 10.56 4.08 33.48
CA LEU A 98 11.22 2.87 33.01
C LEU A 98 12.73 3.04 32.84
N ARG A 99 13.20 4.25 32.52
CA ARG A 99 14.64 4.56 32.42
C ARG A 99 15.38 4.35 33.74
N ASN A 100 14.70 4.51 34.88
CA ASN A 100 15.30 4.26 36.18
C ASN A 100 15.46 2.77 36.51
N VAL A 101 14.80 1.87 35.77
CA VAL A 101 14.73 0.42 36.08
C VAL A 101 15.55 -0.44 35.12
N HIS A 102 16.42 0.14 34.28
CA HIS A 102 17.35 -0.57 33.37
C HIS A 102 16.70 -1.63 32.43
N TYR A 103 15.40 -1.55 32.14
CA TYR A 103 14.75 -2.42 31.16
C TYR A 103 14.96 -1.93 29.72
N PHE A 104 16.13 -2.21 29.16
CA PHE A 104 16.54 -1.81 27.81
C PHE A 104 15.56 -2.26 26.69
N LEU A 105 14.89 -3.40 26.86
CA LEU A 105 14.00 -3.98 25.85
C LEU A 105 12.67 -3.22 25.66
N VAL A 106 12.15 -2.54 26.70
CA VAL A 106 10.89 -1.78 26.62
C VAL A 106 11.12 -0.32 26.24
N THR A 107 12.32 0.21 26.52
CA THR A 107 12.65 1.61 26.19
C THR A 107 12.78 1.88 24.70
N SER A 108 13.14 0.88 23.89
CA SER A 108 13.30 1.01 22.43
C SER A 108 11.99 1.35 21.69
N PRO A 109 10.91 0.54 21.77
CA PRO A 109 9.64 0.85 21.10
C PRO A 109 8.97 2.11 21.67
N LEU A 110 9.15 2.39 22.96
CA LEU A 110 8.58 3.57 23.61
C LEU A 110 9.23 4.87 23.09
N ASN A 111 10.56 4.89 22.94
CA ASN A 111 11.25 6.03 22.36
C ASN A 111 10.85 6.26 20.90
N LEU A 112 10.65 5.19 20.12
CA LEU A 112 10.10 5.30 18.77
C LEU A 112 8.70 5.96 18.79
N ALA A 113 7.79 5.49 19.65
CA ALA A 113 6.47 6.10 19.80
C ALA A 113 6.54 7.60 20.16
N ILE A 114 7.42 7.98 21.09
CA ILE A 114 7.66 9.39 21.46
C ILE A 114 8.12 10.20 20.25
N THR A 115 9.05 9.67 19.43
CA THR A 115 9.52 10.38 18.24
C THR A 115 8.42 10.59 17.20
N TYR A 116 7.58 9.58 16.93
CA TYR A 116 6.45 9.72 16.01
C TYR A 116 5.42 10.74 16.50
N VAL A 117 5.08 10.72 17.79
CA VAL A 117 4.15 11.70 18.38
C VAL A 117 4.73 13.11 18.32
N SER A 118 6.03 13.26 18.59
CA SER A 118 6.73 14.56 18.46
C SER A 118 6.72 15.08 17.01
N LEU A 119 6.96 14.20 16.03
CA LEU A 119 6.89 14.55 14.61
C LEU A 119 5.48 14.98 14.20
N ALA A 120 4.45 14.26 14.68
CA ALA A 120 3.05 14.61 14.45
C ALA A 120 2.69 15.97 15.06
N LEU A 121 3.16 16.28 16.27
CA LEU A 121 2.99 17.58 16.92
C LEU A 121 3.66 18.71 16.12
N SER A 122 4.88 18.48 15.63
CA SER A 122 5.61 19.44 14.78
C SER A 122 4.84 19.73 13.48
N ALA A 123 4.35 18.69 12.82
CA ALA A 123 3.53 18.83 11.62
C ALA A 123 2.23 19.61 11.90
N LEU A 124 1.53 19.30 13.00
CA LEU A 124 0.31 20.01 13.38
C LEU A 124 0.57 21.49 13.69
N LYS A 125 1.70 21.80 14.33
CA LYS A 125 2.12 23.18 14.61
C LYS A 125 2.39 23.96 13.32
N LEU A 126 3.01 23.34 12.32
CA LEU A 126 3.23 23.95 11.01
C LEU A 126 1.89 24.26 10.33
N ILE A 127 0.97 23.29 10.30
CA ILE A 127 -0.38 23.48 9.75
C ILE A 127 -1.10 24.61 10.47
N TYR A 128 -1.07 24.64 11.81
CA TYR A 128 -1.67 25.71 12.60
C TYR A 128 -1.07 27.07 12.22
N PHE A 129 0.25 27.20 12.22
CA PHE A 129 0.93 28.46 11.85
C PHE A 129 0.54 28.93 10.44
N LEU A 130 0.62 28.04 9.45
CA LEU A 130 0.29 28.36 8.06
C LEU A 130 -1.19 28.76 7.91
N SER A 131 -2.08 28.05 8.61
CA SER A 131 -3.52 28.33 8.57
C SER A 131 -3.87 29.69 9.19
N VAL A 132 -3.22 30.07 10.31
CA VAL A 132 -3.40 31.39 10.94
C VAL A 132 -2.87 32.50 10.03
N VAL A 133 -1.72 32.28 9.39
CA VAL A 133 -1.17 33.23 8.41
C VAL A 133 -2.15 33.45 7.26
N ILE A 134 -2.71 32.39 6.68
CA ILE A 134 -3.69 32.51 5.60
C ILE A 134 -4.98 33.16 6.09
N TYR A 135 -5.54 32.74 7.23
CA TYR A 135 -6.77 33.31 7.77
C TYR A 135 -6.65 34.81 8.05
N SER A 136 -5.53 35.23 8.65
CA SER A 136 -5.29 36.63 9.05
C SER A 136 -4.83 37.52 7.90
N LEU A 137 -4.03 36.99 6.97
CA LEU A 137 -3.38 37.79 5.92
C LEU A 137 -3.97 37.55 4.52
N ARG A 138 -5.08 36.80 4.38
CA ARG A 138 -5.73 36.50 3.11
C ARG A 138 -5.82 37.71 2.19
N GLU A 139 -6.45 38.79 2.66
CA GLU A 139 -6.66 40.01 1.90
C GLU A 139 -5.33 40.66 1.49
N LYS A 140 -4.38 40.72 2.42
CA LYS A 140 -3.06 41.32 2.19
C LYS A 140 -2.23 40.52 1.19
N LEU A 141 -2.28 39.19 1.25
CA LEU A 141 -1.60 38.29 0.31
C LEU A 141 -2.18 38.42 -1.09
N MET A 142 -3.51 38.51 -1.20
CA MET A 142 -4.18 38.69 -2.47
C MET A 142 -3.88 40.08 -3.08
N LEU A 143 -3.90 41.14 -2.26
CA LEU A 143 -3.52 42.50 -2.70
C LEU A 143 -2.06 42.57 -3.14
N LEU A 144 -1.14 41.97 -2.39
CA LEU A 144 0.27 41.87 -2.77
C LEU A 144 0.40 41.12 -4.09
N GLY A 145 -0.35 40.03 -4.26
CA GLY A 145 -0.41 39.27 -5.50
C GLY A 145 -0.89 40.10 -6.69
N LEU A 146 -1.94 40.91 -6.51
CA LEU A 146 -2.44 41.83 -7.53
C LEU A 146 -1.41 42.90 -7.90
N ILE A 147 -0.72 43.49 -6.91
CA ILE A 147 0.34 44.47 -7.18
C ILE A 147 1.46 43.85 -8.02
N LEU A 148 1.97 42.68 -7.61
CA LEU A 148 3.01 41.95 -8.31
C LEU A 148 2.57 41.54 -9.72
N TYR A 149 1.31 41.15 -9.88
CA TYR A 149 0.73 40.78 -11.17
C TYR A 149 0.62 41.98 -12.12
N SER A 150 0.37 43.19 -11.58
CA SER A 150 0.28 44.44 -12.34
C SER A 150 1.64 45.05 -12.71
N ILE A 151 2.77 44.49 -12.26
CA ILE A 151 4.10 45.03 -12.58
C ILE A 151 4.37 44.93 -14.09
N PRO A 152 4.83 46.02 -14.75
CA PRO A 152 5.14 45.99 -16.17
C PRO A 152 6.25 44.98 -16.50
N PHE A 153 6.31 44.59 -17.77
CA PHE A 153 7.29 43.61 -18.28
C PHE A 153 7.19 42.21 -17.65
N ARG A 154 6.07 41.87 -17.02
CA ARG A 154 5.78 40.54 -16.45
C ARG A 154 6.73 40.09 -15.34
N ILE A 155 7.52 40.98 -14.74
CA ILE A 155 8.52 40.63 -13.74
C ILE A 155 7.88 39.92 -12.53
N GLY A 156 6.73 40.42 -12.07
CA GLY A 156 6.02 39.88 -10.90
C GLY A 156 4.88 38.91 -11.23
N LYS A 157 4.61 38.63 -12.51
CA LYS A 157 3.36 37.95 -12.92
C LYS A 157 3.21 36.54 -12.34
N GLY A 158 4.28 35.75 -12.33
CA GLY A 158 4.27 34.39 -11.78
C GLY A 158 4.04 34.38 -10.27
N VAL A 159 4.79 35.20 -9.52
CA VAL A 159 4.65 35.32 -8.07
C VAL A 159 3.29 35.90 -7.69
N GLY A 160 2.83 36.91 -8.43
CA GLY A 160 1.52 37.53 -8.23
C GLY A 160 0.38 36.54 -8.40
N ALA A 161 0.38 35.78 -9.50
CA ALA A 161 -0.62 34.73 -9.75
C ALA A 161 -0.57 33.63 -8.67
N PHE A 162 0.62 33.22 -8.23
CA PHE A 162 0.77 32.26 -7.14
C PHE A 162 0.17 32.76 -5.83
N LEU A 163 0.43 34.01 -5.44
CA LEU A 163 -0.12 34.59 -4.21
C LEU A 163 -1.65 34.71 -4.27
N ILE A 164 -2.19 35.12 -5.41
CA ILE A 164 -3.66 35.16 -5.62
C ILE A 164 -4.23 33.76 -5.47
N ALA A 165 -3.68 32.77 -6.18
CA ALA A 165 -4.15 31.38 -6.12
C ALA A 165 -4.03 30.79 -4.71
N ALA A 166 -2.88 30.97 -4.05
CA ALA A 166 -2.65 30.49 -2.68
C ALA A 166 -3.62 31.10 -1.68
N SER A 167 -3.93 32.40 -1.80
CA SER A 167 -4.88 33.08 -0.91
C SER A 167 -6.31 32.54 -0.99
N ILE A 168 -6.70 31.98 -2.14
CA ILE A 168 -8.04 31.41 -2.35
C ILE A 168 -8.03 29.92 -2.01
N ILE A 169 -7.12 29.17 -2.62
CA ILE A 169 -7.07 27.70 -2.51
C ILE A 169 -6.74 27.28 -1.09
N MET A 170 -5.74 27.89 -0.45
CA MET A 170 -5.43 27.52 0.94
C MET A 170 -6.53 27.97 1.89
N TYR A 171 -7.21 29.08 1.61
CA TYR A 171 -8.29 29.57 2.46
C TYR A 171 -9.46 28.58 2.50
N VAL A 172 -9.78 27.97 1.38
CA VAL A 172 -10.81 26.91 1.30
C VAL A 172 -10.26 25.56 1.73
N GLY A 173 -9.01 25.26 1.39
CA GLY A 173 -8.38 23.96 1.61
C GLY A 173 -8.15 23.62 3.08
N PHE A 174 -7.76 24.60 3.92
CA PHE A 174 -7.53 24.34 5.34
C PHE A 174 -8.78 23.84 6.07
N PRO A 175 -9.94 24.54 6.00
CA PRO A 175 -11.16 24.05 6.64
C PRO A 175 -11.67 22.70 6.13
N LEU A 176 -11.28 22.29 4.92
CA LEU A 176 -11.65 21.00 4.33
C LEU A 176 -10.71 19.85 4.75
N LEU A 177 -9.55 20.15 5.33
CA LEU A 177 -8.58 19.14 5.77
C LEU A 177 -9.17 18.07 6.71
N PRO A 178 -10.02 18.41 7.71
CA PRO A 178 -10.68 17.42 8.56
C PRO A 178 -11.51 16.41 7.77
N ALA A 179 -12.25 16.88 6.76
CA ALA A 179 -13.09 16.04 5.92
C ALA A 179 -12.25 15.13 5.03
N PHE A 180 -11.16 15.67 4.46
CA PHE A 180 -10.20 14.89 3.69
C PHE A 180 -9.58 13.76 4.52
N ILE A 181 -9.17 14.06 5.76
CA ILE A 181 -8.62 13.04 6.66
C ILE A 181 -9.68 12.02 7.05
N ALA A 182 -10.93 12.45 7.31
CA ALA A 182 -12.02 11.53 7.60
C ALA A 182 -12.27 10.57 6.43
N PHE A 183 -12.25 11.07 5.19
CA PHE A 183 -12.39 10.26 3.99
C PHE A 183 -11.25 9.24 3.83
N LEU A 184 -10.00 9.65 4.07
CA LEU A 184 -8.87 8.72 4.07
C LEU A 184 -9.04 7.65 5.16
N ASN A 185 -9.44 8.06 6.37
CA ASN A 185 -9.66 7.14 7.49
C ASN A 185 -10.84 6.19 7.30
N THR A 186 -11.87 6.54 6.52
CA THR A 186 -12.98 5.60 6.23
C THR A 186 -12.56 4.51 5.25
N ASN A 187 -11.58 4.80 4.38
CA ASN A 187 -11.02 3.82 3.44
C ASN A 187 -9.92 2.96 4.07
N VAL A 188 -9.25 3.48 5.11
CA VAL A 188 -8.50 2.64 6.04
C VAL A 188 -9.50 2.08 7.04
N ARG A 189 -10.21 1.00 6.67
CA ARG A 189 -10.86 0.16 7.68
C ARG A 189 -9.81 -0.09 8.74
N THR A 190 -10.02 0.44 9.93
CA THR A 190 -9.26 -0.01 11.09
C THR A 190 -9.46 -1.51 11.06
N PRO A 191 -8.40 -2.32 10.84
CA PRO A 191 -8.57 -3.75 11.01
C PRO A 191 -9.12 -3.86 12.42
N SER A 192 -10.35 -4.40 12.52
CA SER A 192 -10.78 -4.87 13.82
C SER A 192 -9.63 -5.74 14.29
N LEU A 193 -9.18 -5.53 15.53
CA LEU A 193 -8.10 -6.29 16.15
C LEU A 193 -8.50 -7.77 16.34
N GLY A 194 -9.23 -8.37 15.40
CA GLY A 194 -9.28 -9.80 15.16
C GLY A 194 -8.09 -10.16 14.28
N PHE A 195 -6.90 -10.25 14.88
CA PHE A 195 -5.81 -11.02 14.29
C PHE A 195 -6.24 -12.49 14.28
N THR A 196 -6.95 -12.92 13.23
CA THR A 196 -7.19 -14.34 13.02
C THR A 196 -5.93 -14.91 12.38
N THR A 197 -4.98 -15.30 13.24
CA THR A 197 -3.84 -16.09 12.79
C THR A 197 -4.31 -17.52 12.57
N VAL A 198 -4.16 -18.00 11.35
CA VAL A 198 -4.50 -19.36 10.94
C VAL A 198 -3.22 -20.05 10.49
N THR A 199 -2.96 -21.22 11.06
CA THR A 199 -1.84 -22.07 10.68
C THR A 199 -2.35 -23.18 9.75
N LEU A 200 -1.88 -23.19 8.52
CA LEU A 200 -2.09 -24.29 7.60
C LEU A 200 -0.99 -25.33 7.79
N HIS A 201 -1.36 -26.59 7.84
CA HIS A 201 -0.48 -27.74 7.94
C HIS A 201 -0.56 -28.54 6.65
N VAL A 202 0.47 -28.48 5.82
CA VAL A 202 0.55 -29.25 4.58
C VAL A 202 1.12 -30.64 4.89
N ILE A 203 0.31 -31.65 4.62
CA ILE A 203 0.65 -33.06 4.84
C ILE A 203 0.42 -33.88 3.58
N ASP A 204 1.20 -34.93 3.42
CA ASP A 204 1.08 -35.89 2.32
C ASP A 204 -0.02 -36.94 2.60
N SER A 205 -0.23 -37.87 1.67
CA SER A 205 -1.21 -38.96 1.80
C SER A 205 -0.90 -39.92 2.95
N ALA A 206 0.35 -39.97 3.39
CA ALA A 206 0.83 -40.77 4.50
C ALA A 206 0.82 -40.01 5.84
N TYR A 207 0.23 -38.82 5.90
CA TYR A 207 0.20 -37.91 7.06
C TYR A 207 1.58 -37.41 7.50
N ASN A 208 2.60 -37.50 6.65
CA ASN A 208 3.89 -36.87 6.88
C ASN A 208 3.83 -35.40 6.50
N SER A 209 4.62 -34.59 7.20
CA SER A 209 4.73 -33.15 6.90
C SER A 209 5.54 -32.93 5.64
N VAL A 210 5.00 -32.17 4.69
CA VAL A 210 5.72 -31.77 3.48
C VAL A 210 6.60 -30.56 3.83
N PRO A 211 7.94 -30.62 3.72
CA PRO A 211 8.80 -29.51 4.11
C PRO A 211 8.80 -28.41 3.05
N TYR A 212 8.85 -27.15 3.49
CA TYR A 212 8.91 -25.96 2.63
C TYR A 212 7.89 -25.91 1.47
N PRO A 213 6.59 -26.18 1.74
CA PRO A 213 5.56 -26.10 0.71
C PRO A 213 5.31 -24.64 0.31
N ILE A 214 5.04 -24.37 -0.96
CA ILE A 214 4.61 -23.05 -1.41
C ILE A 214 3.08 -23.08 -1.56
N VAL A 215 2.37 -22.37 -0.67
CA VAL A 215 0.91 -22.27 -0.73
C VAL A 215 0.53 -21.10 -1.63
N LEU A 216 -0.21 -21.42 -2.68
CA LEU A 216 -0.77 -20.49 -3.65
C LEU A 216 -2.24 -20.28 -3.34
N MET A 217 -2.65 -19.04 -3.10
CA MET A 217 -4.04 -18.69 -2.82
C MET A 217 -4.61 -17.85 -3.95
N TYR A 218 -5.75 -18.28 -4.46
CA TYR A 218 -6.48 -17.61 -5.52
C TYR A 218 -7.80 -17.07 -4.99
N LYS A 219 -8.20 -15.91 -5.51
CA LYS A 219 -9.55 -15.40 -5.34
C LYS A 219 -10.44 -16.02 -6.41
N GLU A 220 -11.71 -16.26 -6.07
CA GLU A 220 -12.71 -16.69 -7.05
C GLU A 220 -12.68 -15.75 -8.27
N GLU A 221 -12.59 -16.32 -9.48
CA GLU A 221 -12.47 -15.63 -10.79
C GLU A 221 -11.11 -15.03 -11.17
N SER A 222 -10.01 -15.32 -10.44
CA SER A 222 -8.67 -14.87 -10.82
C SER A 222 -7.74 -16.02 -11.24
N ASP A 223 -7.11 -15.89 -12.41
CA ASP A 223 -6.07 -16.81 -12.88
C ASP A 223 -4.70 -16.55 -12.22
N GLU A 224 -4.53 -15.42 -11.54
CA GLU A 224 -3.29 -15.07 -10.82
C GLU A 224 -3.44 -15.32 -9.31
N PRO A 225 -2.41 -15.89 -8.65
CA PRO A 225 -2.47 -16.10 -7.21
C PRO A 225 -2.42 -14.75 -6.48
N ALA A 226 -3.43 -14.49 -5.66
CA ALA A 226 -3.51 -13.33 -4.78
C ALA A 226 -2.43 -13.35 -3.68
N ALA A 227 -1.96 -14.54 -3.30
CA ALA A 227 -0.85 -14.70 -2.37
C ALA A 227 -0.01 -15.95 -2.69
N ARG A 228 1.30 -15.85 -2.41
CA ARG A 228 2.25 -16.95 -2.45
C ARG A 228 3.00 -16.98 -1.13
N ILE A 229 2.85 -18.05 -0.35
CA ILE A 229 3.42 -18.13 1.00
C ILE A 229 4.28 -19.39 1.12
N LEU A 230 5.54 -19.22 1.52
CA LEU A 230 6.46 -20.31 1.78
C LEU A 230 6.25 -20.84 3.20
N GLY A 231 6.07 -22.16 3.33
CA GLY A 231 6.00 -22.85 4.60
C GLY A 231 7.37 -23.20 5.20
N ASP A 232 7.37 -23.64 6.45
CA ASP A 232 8.57 -24.07 7.16
C ASP A 232 8.94 -25.54 6.89
N PHE A 233 10.04 -26.01 7.50
CA PHE A 233 10.51 -27.40 7.40
C PHE A 233 9.52 -28.44 7.98
N ARG A 234 8.50 -28.00 8.73
CA ARG A 234 7.44 -28.84 9.33
C ARG A 234 6.14 -28.76 8.53
N GLY A 235 6.17 -28.15 7.34
CA GLY A 235 4.99 -27.98 6.50
C GLY A 235 3.96 -27.00 7.07
N LYS A 236 4.36 -26.11 7.99
CA LYS A 236 3.47 -25.08 8.55
C LYS A 236 3.55 -23.81 7.74
N VAL A 237 2.39 -23.23 7.48
CA VAL A 237 2.22 -21.97 6.75
C VAL A 237 1.29 -21.09 7.57
N MET A 238 1.77 -19.93 8.02
CA MET A 238 0.99 -19.01 8.85
C MET A 238 0.38 -17.90 8.00
N ILE A 239 -0.90 -17.64 8.22
CA ILE A 239 -1.67 -16.57 7.57
C ILE A 239 -2.26 -15.68 8.69
N GLY A 240 -2.19 -14.35 8.55
CA GLY A 240 -2.90 -13.43 9.44
C GLY A 240 -2.15 -12.91 10.68
N ASP A 241 -0.82 -13.05 10.74
CA ASP A 241 0.06 -12.57 11.83
C ASP A 241 0.35 -11.03 11.74
N GLY A 242 -0.66 -10.22 11.42
CA GLY A 242 -0.52 -8.77 11.24
C GLY A 242 0.33 -8.32 10.04
N LYS A 243 0.85 -9.28 9.26
CA LYS A 243 1.60 -9.05 8.01
C LYS A 243 0.71 -9.08 6.77
N ASP A 244 -0.40 -9.81 6.86
CA ASP A 244 -1.31 -10.03 5.74
C ASP A 244 -2.76 -9.78 6.17
N VAL A 245 -3.56 -9.21 5.25
CA VAL A 245 -5.00 -8.99 5.44
C VAL A 245 -5.74 -10.13 4.76
N ILE A 246 -6.36 -11.01 5.55
CA ILE A 246 -7.28 -12.02 5.03
C ILE A 246 -8.58 -11.30 4.66
N PRO A 247 -9.03 -11.33 3.39
CA PRO A 247 -10.30 -10.72 3.02
C PRO A 247 -11.45 -11.42 3.74
N GLU A 248 -12.40 -10.65 4.28
CA GLU A 248 -13.57 -11.20 4.95
C GLU A 248 -14.65 -11.61 3.93
N ASN A 249 -15.34 -12.72 4.21
CA ASN A 249 -16.50 -13.22 3.46
C ASN A 249 -16.21 -13.56 1.98
N THR A 250 -14.98 -14.01 1.70
CA THR A 250 -14.56 -14.55 0.40
C THR A 250 -14.16 -16.03 0.51
N THR A 251 -14.31 -16.74 -0.59
CA THR A 251 -13.76 -18.07 -0.87
C THR A 251 -12.31 -17.94 -1.33
N LEU A 252 -11.40 -18.63 -0.66
CA LEU A 252 -10.02 -18.77 -1.10
C LEU A 252 -9.84 -20.16 -1.70
N ILE A 253 -9.36 -20.22 -2.93
CA ILE A 253 -8.97 -21.48 -3.58
C ILE A 253 -7.49 -21.68 -3.29
N ILE A 254 -7.12 -22.85 -2.79
CA ILE A 254 -5.76 -23.16 -2.35
C ILE A 254 -5.18 -24.21 -3.28
N ASN A 255 -3.98 -23.92 -3.78
CA ASN A 255 -3.09 -24.89 -4.39
C ASN A 255 -1.76 -24.92 -3.63
N VAL A 256 -1.07 -26.05 -3.68
CA VAL A 256 0.25 -26.22 -3.05
C VAL A 256 1.26 -26.59 -4.13
N GLU A 257 2.30 -25.79 -4.27
CA GLU A 257 3.43 -26.08 -5.14
C GLU A 257 4.56 -26.72 -4.32
N PHE A 258 5.07 -27.85 -4.80
CA PHE A 258 6.18 -28.58 -4.17
C PHE A 258 6.96 -29.38 -5.23
N MET A 259 8.29 -29.29 -5.20
CA MET A 259 9.22 -29.99 -6.12
C MET A 259 8.89 -29.82 -7.62
N GLY A 260 8.37 -28.65 -8.01
CA GLY A 260 8.03 -28.32 -9.39
C GLY A 260 6.62 -28.75 -9.84
N TYR A 261 5.83 -29.38 -8.96
CA TYR A 261 4.45 -29.80 -9.24
C TYR A 261 3.46 -28.98 -8.43
N VAL A 262 2.29 -28.74 -9.00
CA VAL A 262 1.18 -28.03 -8.34
C VAL A 262 0.11 -29.04 -7.99
N TYR A 263 -0.20 -29.12 -6.70
CA TYR A 263 -1.18 -30.01 -6.11
C TYR A 263 -2.40 -29.22 -5.65
N VAL A 264 -3.59 -29.81 -5.79
CA VAL A 264 -4.82 -29.30 -5.16
C VAL A 264 -5.04 -30.08 -3.86
N PRO A 265 -4.84 -29.48 -2.68
CA PRO A 265 -5.03 -30.17 -1.41
C PRO A 265 -6.52 -30.38 -1.09
N SER A 266 -6.80 -31.23 -0.11
CA SER A 266 -8.11 -31.39 0.54
C SER A 266 -8.03 -30.83 1.97
N PRO A 267 -8.82 -29.79 2.35
CA PRO A 267 -9.77 -29.04 1.52
C PRO A 267 -9.07 -28.10 0.53
N SER A 268 -9.66 -27.95 -0.66
CA SER A 268 -9.16 -27.05 -1.73
C SER A 268 -9.74 -25.64 -1.67
N ARG A 269 -10.81 -25.46 -0.89
CA ARG A 269 -11.52 -24.19 -0.73
C ARG A 269 -11.66 -23.89 0.75
N ILE A 270 -11.30 -22.66 1.14
CA ILE A 270 -11.48 -22.16 2.49
C ILE A 270 -12.42 -20.96 2.46
N TYR A 271 -13.52 -21.05 3.20
CA TYR A 271 -14.43 -19.94 3.41
C TYR A 271 -13.89 -19.07 4.55
N THR A 272 -13.52 -17.83 4.25
CA THR A 272 -12.89 -16.94 5.23
C THR A 272 -13.79 -16.61 6.42
N LYS A 273 -15.11 -16.71 6.27
CA LYS A 273 -16.08 -16.61 7.38
C LYS A 273 -15.89 -17.71 8.42
N GLU A 274 -15.51 -18.90 7.99
CA GLU A 274 -15.32 -20.08 8.84
C GLU A 274 -13.94 -20.10 9.52
N LEU A 275 -13.03 -19.20 9.13
CA LEU A 275 -11.73 -19.01 9.80
C LEU A 275 -11.84 -18.33 11.17
N SER A 276 -13.00 -17.75 11.48
CA SER A 276 -13.24 -17.08 12.75
C SER A 276 -13.31 -18.10 13.90
N GLY A 277 -12.19 -18.27 14.61
CA GLY A 277 -12.06 -19.20 15.75
C GLY A 277 -11.31 -20.50 15.43
N VAL A 278 -10.85 -20.70 14.20
CA VAL A 278 -10.04 -21.86 13.79
C VAL A 278 -8.57 -21.46 13.76
N SER A 279 -7.74 -22.07 14.60
CA SER A 279 -6.29 -21.82 14.64
C SER A 279 -5.51 -22.66 13.64
N ASP A 280 -5.99 -23.86 13.31
CA ASP A 280 -5.23 -24.87 12.59
C ASP A 280 -6.08 -25.59 11.53
N ILE A 281 -5.57 -25.62 10.29
CA ILE A 281 -6.22 -26.31 9.16
C ILE A 281 -5.22 -27.27 8.54
N LYS A 282 -5.64 -28.51 8.30
CA LYS A 282 -4.81 -29.51 7.62
C LYS A 282 -5.14 -29.53 6.14
N LEU A 283 -4.12 -29.37 5.31
CA LEU A 283 -4.18 -29.49 3.86
C LEU A 283 -3.53 -30.82 3.45
N VAL A 284 -4.33 -31.77 3.01
CA VAL A 284 -3.87 -33.12 2.62
C VAL A 284 -3.62 -33.16 1.13
N ILE A 285 -2.41 -33.56 0.71
CA ILE A 285 -2.07 -33.84 -0.68
C ILE A 285 -2.20 -35.34 -0.92
N GLU A 286 -3.33 -35.75 -1.49
CA GLU A 286 -3.69 -37.17 -1.66
C GLU A 286 -2.79 -37.91 -2.66
N ASN A 287 -2.15 -37.19 -3.58
CA ASN A 287 -1.33 -37.78 -4.66
C ASN A 287 0.17 -37.71 -4.41
N LEU A 288 0.59 -37.45 -3.18
CA LEU A 288 1.99 -37.30 -2.83
C LEU A 288 2.32 -38.19 -1.63
N ILE A 289 3.47 -38.85 -1.69
CA ILE A 289 4.18 -39.35 -0.52
C ILE A 289 5.57 -38.73 -0.52
N TYR A 290 5.95 -38.11 0.58
CA TYR A 290 7.27 -37.51 0.76
C TYR A 290 8.02 -38.21 1.89
N ALA A 291 9.26 -38.59 1.60
CA ALA A 291 10.13 -39.28 2.54
C ALA A 291 11.61 -38.94 2.26
N ASN A 292 12.30 -38.33 3.24
CA ASN A 292 13.75 -38.07 3.21
C ASN A 292 14.30 -37.51 1.87
N GLY A 293 13.56 -36.61 1.24
CA GLY A 293 13.99 -35.98 -0.02
C GLY A 293 13.64 -36.74 -1.30
N LEU A 294 12.87 -37.82 -1.19
CA LEU A 294 12.17 -38.50 -2.29
C LEU A 294 10.67 -38.21 -2.22
N SER A 295 10.11 -37.82 -3.35
CA SER A 295 8.68 -37.65 -3.58
C SER A 295 8.20 -38.71 -4.55
N ILE A 296 7.12 -39.40 -4.17
CA ILE A 296 6.39 -40.34 -5.01
C ILE A 296 5.08 -39.67 -5.38
N ILE A 297 4.87 -39.45 -6.68
CA ILE A 297 3.74 -38.72 -7.23
C ILE A 297 2.85 -39.68 -8.01
N PHE A 298 1.56 -39.64 -7.73
CA PHE A 298 0.54 -40.50 -8.32
C PHE A 298 -0.40 -39.72 -9.24
N ASP A 299 -0.84 -40.36 -10.32
CA ASP A 299 -1.88 -39.81 -11.17
C ASP A 299 -3.25 -39.85 -10.46
N ARG A 300 -3.99 -38.75 -10.59
CA ARG A 300 -5.09 -38.37 -9.72
C ARG A 300 -6.39 -39.11 -9.98
N GLU A 301 -6.56 -39.64 -11.17
CA GLU A 301 -7.88 -40.13 -11.56
C GLU A 301 -8.19 -41.54 -11.05
N ASN A 302 -7.19 -42.34 -10.65
CA ASN A 302 -7.42 -43.78 -10.42
C ASN A 302 -6.57 -44.43 -9.30
N VAL A 303 -5.82 -43.71 -8.47
CA VAL A 303 -4.85 -44.36 -7.55
C VAL A 303 -5.20 -44.11 -6.07
N TYR A 304 -5.42 -45.19 -5.32
CA TYR A 304 -5.48 -45.17 -3.86
C TYR A 304 -4.16 -45.68 -3.31
N VAL A 305 -3.53 -44.90 -2.43
CA VAL A 305 -2.26 -45.27 -1.82
C VAL A 305 -2.44 -45.52 -0.34
N ARG A 306 -2.01 -46.69 0.10
CA ARG A 306 -1.94 -47.05 1.52
C ARG A 306 -0.48 -47.29 1.87
N LEU A 307 0.10 -46.36 2.62
CA LEU A 307 1.43 -46.55 3.18
C LEU A 307 1.38 -47.71 4.19
N GLU A 308 2.25 -48.70 4.03
CA GLU A 308 2.28 -49.88 4.92
C GLU A 308 3.31 -49.71 6.04
N SER A 309 4.49 -49.17 5.73
CA SER A 309 5.53 -48.93 6.74
C SER A 309 6.58 -47.91 6.29
N TYR A 310 7.00 -47.06 7.23
CA TYR A 310 8.15 -46.19 7.10
C TYR A 310 9.23 -46.62 8.10
N HIS A 311 10.37 -47.09 7.61
CA HIS A 311 11.50 -47.53 8.43
C HIS A 311 12.78 -46.83 8.01
N GLY A 312 12.98 -45.62 8.52
CA GLY A 312 14.18 -44.81 8.25
C GLY A 312 14.30 -44.48 6.77
N ASP A 313 15.16 -45.20 6.06
CA ASP A 313 15.46 -44.98 4.64
C ASP A 313 14.63 -45.87 3.71
N ILE A 314 13.77 -46.74 4.24
CA ILE A 314 12.90 -47.63 3.47
C ILE A 314 11.47 -47.09 3.51
N VAL A 315 10.92 -46.82 2.33
CA VAL A 315 9.53 -46.44 2.12
C VAL A 315 8.81 -47.61 1.48
N ASN A 316 7.87 -48.23 2.20
CA ASN A 316 7.00 -49.27 1.65
C ASN A 316 5.57 -48.71 1.50
N ALA A 317 5.11 -48.61 0.25
CA ALA A 317 3.79 -48.10 -0.09
C ALA A 317 3.07 -49.14 -0.95
N SER A 318 1.85 -49.51 -0.53
CA SER A 318 0.93 -50.29 -1.36
C SER A 318 0.10 -49.33 -2.20
N VAL A 319 0.17 -49.49 -3.51
CA VAL A 319 -0.50 -48.62 -4.49
C VAL A 319 -1.59 -49.45 -5.16
N ILE A 320 -2.84 -49.02 -5.06
CA ILE A 320 -3.99 -49.66 -5.71
C ILE A 320 -4.40 -48.78 -6.88
N VAL A 321 -4.12 -49.24 -8.10
CA VAL A 321 -4.52 -48.56 -9.34
C VAL A 321 -5.88 -49.13 -9.79
N LEU A 322 -6.89 -48.26 -9.83
CA LEU A 322 -8.24 -48.50 -10.36
C LEU A 322 -8.26 -48.19 -11.87
N GLY A 323 -7.45 -48.88 -12.67
CA GLY A 323 -7.35 -48.63 -14.12
C GLY A 323 -6.26 -49.46 -14.79
N SER A 324 -6.22 -49.43 -16.13
CA SER A 324 -5.23 -50.20 -16.91
C SER A 324 -3.86 -49.52 -17.02
N ASP A 325 -3.80 -48.19 -16.87
CA ASP A 325 -2.58 -47.40 -17.07
C ASP A 325 -2.37 -46.43 -15.90
N GLY A 326 -1.64 -46.87 -14.87
CA GLY A 326 -1.15 -45.99 -13.81
C GLY A 326 0.31 -45.65 -14.09
N SER A 327 0.66 -44.36 -14.10
CA SER A 327 2.06 -43.92 -14.16
C SER A 327 2.52 -43.48 -12.79
N LEU A 328 3.74 -43.87 -12.41
CA LEU A 328 4.37 -43.51 -11.15
C LEU A 328 5.52 -42.55 -11.45
N THR A 329 5.47 -41.34 -10.90
CA THR A 329 6.57 -40.38 -11.06
C THR A 329 7.34 -40.25 -9.75
N LEU A 330 8.64 -40.52 -9.81
CA LEU A 330 9.58 -40.36 -8.71
C LEU A 330 10.38 -39.07 -8.90
N VAL A 331 10.41 -38.22 -7.89
CA VAL A 331 11.17 -36.96 -7.91
C VAL A 331 12.04 -36.90 -6.67
N ARG A 332 13.35 -36.71 -6.85
CA ARG A 332 14.31 -36.62 -5.74
C ARG A 332 15.17 -35.39 -5.83
N TYR A 333 15.73 -34.96 -4.70
CA TYR A 333 16.83 -33.99 -4.72
C TYR A 333 18.10 -34.62 -5.31
N SER A 334 18.93 -33.79 -5.93
CA SER A 334 20.20 -34.23 -6.54
C SER A 334 21.17 -34.90 -5.56
N TYR A 335 21.09 -34.60 -4.25
CA TYR A 335 21.92 -35.18 -3.19
C TYR A 335 21.38 -36.49 -2.59
N VAL A 336 20.17 -36.92 -2.96
CA VAL A 336 19.54 -38.15 -2.42
C VAL A 336 19.77 -39.29 -3.39
N ASP A 337 20.52 -40.33 -3.03
CA ASP A 337 20.72 -41.49 -3.91
C ASP A 337 19.77 -42.64 -3.57
N ILE A 338 19.26 -43.29 -4.62
CA ILE A 338 18.34 -44.44 -4.50
C ILE A 338 19.11 -45.71 -4.86
N ALA A 339 19.19 -46.65 -3.92
CA ALA A 339 19.94 -47.90 -4.09
C ALA A 339 19.20 -48.90 -4.98
N PHE A 340 17.89 -49.07 -4.80
CA PHE A 340 17.04 -49.96 -5.57
C PHE A 340 15.59 -49.48 -5.51
N ILE A 341 14.81 -49.82 -6.53
CA ILE A 341 13.36 -49.59 -6.59
C ILE A 341 12.72 -50.95 -6.83
N ILE A 342 11.75 -51.33 -6.00
CA ILE A 342 11.04 -52.60 -6.15
C ILE A 342 9.57 -52.28 -6.43
N VAL A 343 9.07 -52.73 -7.58
CA VAL A 343 7.67 -52.62 -8.00
C VAL A 343 7.13 -54.02 -8.19
N ASP A 344 6.04 -54.37 -7.51
CA ASP A 344 5.41 -55.70 -7.55
C ASP A 344 6.38 -56.87 -7.31
N GLY A 345 7.39 -56.66 -6.46
CA GLY A 345 8.40 -57.66 -6.11
C GLY A 345 9.57 -57.79 -7.09
N ASN A 346 9.61 -57.01 -8.17
CA ASN A 346 10.70 -56.97 -9.14
C ASN A 346 11.50 -55.67 -9.05
N GLU A 347 12.81 -55.73 -9.27
CA GLU A 347 13.66 -54.53 -9.33
C GLU A 347 13.36 -53.74 -10.61
N ALA A 348 12.95 -52.48 -10.45
CA ALA A 348 12.62 -51.57 -11.53
C ALA A 348 13.79 -50.61 -11.79
N PHE A 349 14.18 -50.48 -13.06
CA PHE A 349 15.20 -49.53 -13.50
C PHE A 349 14.54 -48.31 -14.13
N CYS A 350 15.07 -47.12 -13.81
CA CYS A 350 14.55 -45.87 -14.34
C CYS A 350 15.66 -44.90 -14.71
N SER A 351 15.48 -44.20 -15.83
CA SER A 351 16.34 -43.08 -16.23
C SER A 351 15.97 -41.81 -15.47
N TRP A 352 16.97 -41.21 -14.84
CA TRP A 352 16.81 -39.95 -14.12
C TRP A 352 17.11 -38.76 -15.04
N TYR A 353 16.18 -37.82 -15.11
CA TYR A 353 16.31 -36.57 -15.85
C TYR A 353 16.43 -35.39 -14.90
N ASP A 354 17.37 -34.48 -15.18
CA ASP A 354 17.56 -33.28 -14.35
C ASP A 354 16.45 -32.26 -14.63
N ILE A 355 15.81 -31.77 -13.57
CA ILE A 355 14.80 -30.72 -13.59
C ILE A 355 15.25 -29.60 -12.66
N LYS A 356 14.93 -28.36 -13.04
CA LYS A 356 15.16 -27.19 -12.18
C LYS A 356 13.85 -26.76 -11.57
N TRP A 357 13.83 -26.64 -10.24
CA TRP A 357 12.76 -26.00 -9.50
C TRP A 357 13.36 -24.85 -8.71
N TYR A 358 13.11 -23.62 -9.17
CA TYR A 358 13.85 -22.43 -8.73
C TYR A 358 15.37 -22.66 -8.81
N ASP A 359 16.10 -22.47 -7.72
CA ASP A 359 17.55 -22.68 -7.63
C ASP A 359 17.95 -24.12 -7.26
N LEU A 360 16.99 -25.04 -7.18
CA LEU A 360 17.21 -26.44 -6.80
C LEU A 360 17.27 -27.34 -8.03
N THR A 361 18.25 -28.25 -8.05
CA THR A 361 18.34 -29.33 -9.04
C THR A 361 17.67 -30.59 -8.50
N LEU A 362 16.62 -31.01 -9.19
CA LEU A 362 15.84 -32.21 -8.94
C LEU A 362 16.14 -33.25 -10.00
N LYS A 363 15.90 -34.52 -9.68
CA LYS A 363 15.94 -35.64 -10.63
C LYS A 363 14.57 -36.28 -10.69
N GLU A 364 13.98 -36.33 -11.89
CA GLU A 364 12.70 -37.00 -12.17
C GLU A 364 12.96 -38.36 -12.84
N CYS A 365 12.15 -39.34 -12.45
CA CYS A 365 12.07 -40.66 -13.05
C CYS A 365 10.58 -40.99 -13.23
N ARG A 366 10.20 -41.57 -14.38
CA ARG A 366 8.83 -42.06 -14.63
C ARG A 366 8.86 -43.57 -14.82
N LEU A 367 8.02 -44.27 -14.07
CA LEU A 367 7.86 -45.72 -14.04
C LEU A 367 6.47 -46.14 -14.52
#